data_AF-A0A821YEJ4-F1
#
_entry.id   AF-A0A821YEJ4-F1
#
_cell.length_a   1.000
_cell.length_b   1.000
_cell.length_c   1.000
_cell.angle_alpha   90.00
_cell.angle_beta   90.00
_cell.angle_gamma   90.00
#
_symmetry.space_group_name_H-M   'P 1'
#
loop_
_entity.id
_entity.type
_entity.pdbx_description
1 polymer ?
#
loop_
_entity_poly.entity_id
_entity_poly.type
_entity_poly.pdbx_seq_one_letter_code
_entity_poly.pdbx_strand_id
1 'polypeptide(L)'
;LIDKETDSLIICDRWNRRIVRWSRRSGTTQGEILIDNIDCARLAMDKQRYLYVSDVGKHEVRRYQLGEKNGTLVAGGNGEGNGLNQLNTPGYLFVDRDH
;
A
#
# COMPACT_ATOMS: atom_id res chain seq x y z
N LEU A 1 -1.14 -2.94 8.53
CA LEU A 1 -2.44 -3.52 8.14
C LEU A 1 -2.41 -5.02 8.41
N ILE A 2 -3.49 -5.62 8.90
CA ILE A 2 -3.56 -7.07 9.14
C ILE A 2 -4.20 -7.74 7.93
N ASP A 3 -3.49 -8.67 7.31
CA ASP A 3 -4.07 -9.65 6.38
C ASP A 3 -4.53 -10.85 7.19
N LYS A 4 -5.85 -11.02 7.31
CA LYS A 4 -6.45 -12.09 8.10
C LYS A 4 -6.34 -13.47 7.42
N GLU A 5 -6.28 -13.50 6.08
CA GLU A 5 -6.21 -14.76 5.33
C GLU A 5 -4.88 -15.47 5.55
N THR A 6 -3.78 -14.71 5.62
CA THR A 6 -2.44 -15.26 5.86
C THR A 6 -1.95 -15.05 7.29
N ASP A 7 -2.78 -14.51 8.17
CA ASP A 7 -2.41 -14.10 9.54
C ASP A 7 -1.10 -13.30 9.57
N SER A 8 -1.03 -12.26 8.73
CA SER A 8 0.18 -11.48 8.49
C SER A 8 -0.02 -10.00 8.79
N LEU A 9 1.04 -9.34 9.23
CA LEU A 9 1.16 -7.89 9.35
C LEU A 9 1.84 -7.35 8.09
N ILE A 10 1.16 -6.46 7.37
CA ILE A 10 1.71 -5.71 6.24
C ILE A 10 2.07 -4.31 6.73
N ILE A 11 3.34 -3.92 6.58
CA ILE A 11 3.92 -2.71 7.12
C ILE A 11 4.42 -1.85 5.97
N CYS A 12 4.04 -0.58 5.98
CA CYS A 12 4.69 0.43 5.18
C CYS A 12 5.98 0.85 5.89
N ASP A 13 7.13 0.47 5.34
CA ASP A 13 8.47 0.77 5.85
C ASP A 13 9.03 1.94 5.04
N ARG A 14 8.37 3.10 5.21
CA ARG A 14 8.44 4.29 4.33
C ARG A 14 9.86 4.72 3.98
N TRP A 15 10.70 4.94 4.99
CA TRP A 15 12.05 5.47 4.77
C TRP A 15 13.00 4.44 4.16
N ASN A 16 12.67 3.14 4.27
CA ASN A 16 13.33 2.08 3.52
C ASN A 16 12.69 1.84 2.14
N ARG A 17 11.73 2.69 1.73
CA ARG A 17 11.03 2.69 0.44
C ARG A 17 10.42 1.35 0.06
N ARG A 18 9.82 0.66 1.02
CA ARG A 18 9.27 -0.69 0.81
C ARG A 18 8.06 -0.98 1.67
N ILE A 19 7.29 -1.97 1.25
CA ILE A 19 6.22 -2.59 2.01
C ILE A 19 6.63 -4.02 2.34
N VAL A 20 6.63 -4.35 3.62
CA VAL A 20 7.06 -5.66 4.12
C VAL A 20 5.92 -6.42 4.76
N ARG A 21 5.89 -7.73 4.54
CA ARG A 21 5.00 -8.68 5.19
C ARG A 21 5.74 -9.43 6.28
N TRP A 22 5.12 -9.50 7.45
CA TRP A 22 5.57 -10.29 8.58
C TRP A 22 4.47 -11.28 8.97
N SER A 23 4.82 -12.53 9.21
CA SER A 23 3.88 -13.46 9.86
C SER A 23 3.60 -12.98 11.28
N ARG A 24 2.37 -13.14 11.77
CA ARG A 24 2.04 -12.89 13.18
C ARG A 24 2.13 -14.14 14.05
N ARG A 25 2.46 -15.28 13.43
CA ARG A 25 2.69 -16.54 14.14
C ARG A 25 4.03 -16.48 14.86
N SER A 26 4.13 -17.16 16.01
CA SER A 26 5.36 -17.22 16.79
C SER A 26 6.51 -17.84 15.99
N GLY A 27 7.72 -17.29 16.16
CA GLY A 27 8.96 -17.87 15.63
C GLY A 27 9.46 -17.32 14.29
N THR A 28 8.78 -16.35 13.68
CA THR A 28 9.31 -15.68 12.47
C THR A 28 10.30 -14.57 12.83
N THR A 29 11.49 -14.63 12.24
CA THR A 29 12.60 -13.69 12.48
C THR A 29 12.84 -12.71 11.33
N GLN A 30 12.17 -12.90 10.19
CA GLN A 30 12.37 -12.07 9.00
C GLN A 30 11.04 -11.75 8.30
N GLY A 31 10.99 -10.54 7.74
CA GLY A 31 9.91 -10.10 6.86
C GLY A 31 10.25 -10.34 5.39
N GLU A 32 9.21 -10.33 4.55
CA GLU A 32 9.30 -10.44 3.10
C GLU A 32 8.96 -9.10 2.45
N ILE A 33 9.73 -8.69 1.45
CA ILE A 33 9.41 -7.51 0.65
C ILE A 33 8.26 -7.85 -0.29
N LEU A 34 7.10 -7.20 -0.11
CA LEU A 34 5.97 -7.32 -1.03
C LEU A 34 6.08 -6.35 -2.19
N ILE A 35 6.47 -5.11 -1.89
CA ILE A 35 6.59 -4.01 -2.86
C ILE A 35 7.83 -3.21 -2.48
N ASP A 36 8.66 -2.87 -3.45
CA ASP A 36 9.83 -2.01 -3.29
C ASP A 36 9.66 -0.70 -4.06
N ASN A 37 10.62 0.21 -3.87
CA ASN A 37 10.70 1.50 -4.53
C ASN A 37 9.41 2.35 -4.44
N ILE A 38 8.83 2.39 -3.25
CA ILE A 38 7.59 3.13 -2.96
C ILE A 38 7.75 4.02 -1.74
N ASP A 39 7.39 5.30 -1.85
CA ASP A 39 7.31 6.21 -0.69
C ASP A 39 5.92 6.10 -0.07
N CYS A 40 5.64 4.95 0.55
CA CYS A 40 4.32 4.67 1.08
C CYS A 40 4.01 5.56 2.30
N ALA A 41 2.76 6.01 2.45
CA ALA A 41 2.28 6.63 3.70
C ALA A 41 1.20 5.81 4.40
N ARG A 42 0.22 5.30 3.64
CA ARG A 42 -0.87 4.49 4.20
C ARG A 42 -1.19 3.30 3.32
N LEU A 43 -1.65 2.25 3.99
CA LEU A 43 -2.08 0.99 3.39
C LEU A 43 -3.56 0.76 3.73
N ALA A 44 -4.33 0.34 2.74
CA ALA A 44 -5.67 -0.21 2.91
C ALA A 44 -5.82 -1.48 2.07
N MET A 45 -6.73 -2.37 2.45
CA MET A 45 -6.93 -3.63 1.74
C MET A 45 -8.42 -3.93 1.64
N ASP A 46 -8.88 -4.34 0.46
CA ASP A 46 -10.26 -4.76 0.22
C ASP A 46 -10.49 -6.26 0.49
N LYS A 47 -11.74 -6.71 0.34
CA LYS A 47 -12.13 -8.11 0.55
C LYS A 47 -11.52 -9.05 -0.48
N GLN A 48 -11.22 -8.56 -1.69
CA GLN A 48 -10.55 -9.30 -2.75
C GLN A 48 -9.02 -9.34 -2.57
N ARG A 49 -8.51 -8.76 -1.47
CA ARG A 49 -7.08 -8.68 -1.11
C ARG A 49 -6.26 -7.85 -2.08
N TYR A 50 -6.85 -6.84 -2.71
CA TYR A 50 -6.07 -5.79 -3.33
C TYR A 50 -5.55 -4.83 -2.25
N LEU A 51 -4.25 -4.56 -2.31
CA LEU A 51 -3.58 -3.61 -1.45
C LEU A 51 -3.56 -2.25 -2.14
N TYR A 52 -4.18 -1.26 -1.50
CA TYR A 52 -4.15 0.14 -1.91
C TYR A 52 -3.07 0.86 -1.13
N VAL A 53 -2.20 1.55 -1.85
CA VAL A 53 -1.04 2.24 -1.30
C VAL A 53 -1.01 3.67 -1.82
N SER A 54 -0.89 4.63 -0.92
CA SER A 54 -0.54 6.00 -1.31
C SER A 54 0.98 6.13 -1.42
N ASP A 55 1.47 6.52 -2.59
CA ASP A 55 2.86 6.90 -2.81
C ASP A 55 2.94 8.43 -2.77
N VAL A 56 3.45 8.95 -1.64
CA VAL A 56 3.46 10.40 -1.42
C VAL A 56 4.55 11.11 -2.20
N GLY A 57 5.63 10.42 -2.55
CA GLY A 57 6.69 10.96 -3.38
C GLY A 57 6.30 11.07 -4.85
N LYS A 58 5.29 10.31 -5.28
CA LYS A 58 4.74 10.35 -6.64
C LYS A 58 3.35 10.98 -6.75
N HIS A 59 2.77 11.40 -5.63
CA HIS A 59 1.44 12.01 -5.59
C HIS A 59 0.37 11.13 -6.26
N GLU A 60 0.38 9.84 -5.94
CA GLU A 60 -0.48 8.84 -6.56
C GLU A 60 -1.00 7.81 -5.56
N VAL A 61 -2.07 7.11 -5.94
CA VAL A 61 -2.55 5.91 -5.26
C VAL A 61 -2.49 4.76 -6.25
N ARG A 62 -1.85 3.66 -5.84
CA ARG A 62 -1.77 2.43 -6.62
C ARG A 62 -2.49 1.29 -5.90
N ARG A 63 -3.05 0.39 -6.70
CA ARG A 63 -3.65 -0.86 -6.27
C ARG A 63 -2.77 -2.02 -6.75
N TYR A 64 -2.47 -2.94 -5.84
CA TYR A 64 -1.64 -4.11 -6.10
C TYR A 64 -2.42 -5.38 -5.78
N GLN A 65 -2.40 -6.36 -6.65
CA GLN A 65 -2.64 -7.73 -6.22
C GLN A 65 -1.43 -8.21 -5.40
N LEU A 66 -1.64 -8.94 -4.30
CA LEU A 66 -0.51 -9.43 -3.49
C LEU A 66 0.43 -10.30 -4.34
N GLY A 67 1.71 -9.91 -4.42
CA GLY A 67 2.74 -10.54 -5.27
C GLY A 67 2.96 -9.84 -6.62
N GLU A 68 2.11 -8.89 -7.00
CA GLU A 68 2.30 -8.04 -8.16
C GLU A 68 3.38 -6.99 -7.88
N LYS A 69 4.35 -6.84 -8.79
CA LYS A 69 5.42 -5.84 -8.67
C LYS A 69 4.98 -4.46 -9.17
N ASN A 70 4.16 -4.44 -10.21
CA ASN A 70 3.74 -3.22 -10.91
C ASN A 70 2.27 -2.94 -10.61
N GLY A 71 1.98 -2.18 -9.55
CA GLY A 71 0.61 -1.84 -9.20
C GLY A 71 -0.08 -0.97 -10.25
N THR A 72 -1.40 -1.12 -10.35
CA THR A 72 -2.28 -0.32 -11.19
C THR A 72 -2.45 1.08 -10.58
N LEU A 73 -2.23 2.15 -11.36
CA LEU A 73 -2.57 3.52 -10.95
C LEU A 73 -4.10 3.65 -10.87
N VAL A 74 -4.63 4.07 -9.71
CA VAL A 74 -6.08 4.22 -9.51
C VAL A 74 -6.51 5.66 -9.21
N ALA A 75 -5.59 6.52 -8.75
CA ALA A 75 -5.85 7.94 -8.57
C ALA A 75 -4.54 8.75 -8.59
N GLY A 76 -4.61 10.02 -9.01
CA GLY A 76 -3.44 10.91 -9.07
C GLY A 76 -2.51 10.60 -10.24
N GLY A 77 -1.20 10.79 -10.02
CA GLY A 77 -0.16 10.53 -11.03
C GLY A 77 0.06 11.65 -12.05
N ASN A 78 -0.64 12.79 -11.92
CA ASN A 78 -0.47 13.98 -12.76
C ASN A 78 0.33 15.09 -12.05
N GLY A 79 1.24 14.69 -11.15
CA GLY A 79 2.03 15.58 -10.31
C GLY A 79 1.27 16.12 -9.10
N GLU A 80 1.99 16.87 -8.26
CA GLU A 80 1.42 17.57 -7.12
C GLU A 80 0.50 18.69 -7.57
N GLY A 81 -0.70 18.79 -6.99
CA GLY A 81 -1.57 19.94 -7.22
C GLY A 81 -2.99 19.77 -6.68
N ASN A 82 -3.85 20.71 -7.08
CA ASN A 82 -5.26 20.78 -6.69
C ASN A 82 -6.23 20.49 -7.85
N GLY A 83 -5.73 20.13 -9.03
CA GLY A 83 -6.56 19.66 -10.13
C GLY A 83 -7.30 18.36 -9.76
N LEU A 84 -8.46 18.12 -10.36
CA LEU A 84 -9.29 16.94 -10.06
C LEU A 84 -8.61 15.60 -10.39
N ASN A 85 -7.56 15.63 -11.19
CA ASN A 85 -6.74 14.48 -11.57
C ASN A 85 -5.36 14.47 -10.86
N GLN A 86 -5.12 15.35 -9.91
CA GLN A 86 -3.89 15.47 -9.13
C GLN A 86 -4.14 15.11 -7.67
N LEU A 87 -3.07 14.74 -6.97
CA LEU A 87 -3.07 14.61 -5.52
C LEU A 87 -1.94 15.47 -4.96
N ASN A 88 -2.02 15.83 -3.68
CA ASN A 88 -0.90 16.42 -2.96
C ASN A 88 -0.65 15.58 -1.72
N THR A 89 0.54 14.98 -1.65
CA THR A 89 1.03 14.17 -0.52
C THR A 89 -0.04 13.27 0.14
N PRO A 90 -0.69 12.36 -0.63
CA PRO A 90 -1.84 11.58 -0.14
C PRO A 90 -1.51 10.74 1.10
N GLY A 91 -2.00 11.16 2.27
CA GLY A 91 -1.60 10.60 3.56
C GLY A 91 -2.50 9.49 4.11
N TYR A 92 -3.83 9.58 3.95
CA TYR A 92 -4.78 8.63 4.52
C TYR A 92 -5.57 7.91 3.43
N LEU A 93 -5.71 6.60 3.59
CA LEU A 93 -6.52 5.72 2.76
C LEU A 93 -7.40 4.87 3.67
N PHE A 94 -8.65 4.69 3.26
CA PHE A 94 -9.60 3.79 3.85
C PHE A 94 -10.36 3.10 2.73
N VAL A 95 -10.58 1.80 2.87
CA VAL A 95 -11.45 1.02 2.01
C VAL A 95 -12.67 0.69 2.85
N ASP A 96 -13.84 1.11 2.37
CA ASP A 96 -15.10 0.78 3.01
C ASP A 96 -15.39 -0.71 2.87
N ARG A 97 -16.03 -1.28 3.89
CA ARG A 97 -16.35 -2.72 3.95
C ARG A 97 -17.65 -3.05 3.24
N ASP A 98 -18.35 -2.04 2.73
CA ASP A 98 -19.67 -2.17 2.14
C ASP A 98 -19.58 -2.42 0.64
N HIS A 99 -19.51 -3.72 0.33
CA HIS A 99 -20.17 -4.52 -0.71
C HIS A 99 -19.47 -5.87 -0.78
#